data_AF-A0A852ZHW3-F1
#
_entry.id   AF-A0A852ZHW3-F1
#
_cell.length_a   1.000
_cell.length_b   1.000
_cell.length_c   1.000
_cell.angle_alpha   90.00
_cell.angle_beta   90.00
_cell.angle_gamma   90.00
#
_symmetry.space_group_name_H-M   'P 1'
#
loop_
_entity.id
_entity.type
_entity.pdbx_description
1 polymer ?
#
loop_
_entity_poly.entity_id
_entity_poly.type
_entity_poly.pdbx_seq_one_letter_code
_entity_poly.pdbx_strand_id
1 'polypeptide(L)'
;MQGQTLHLPAVRYAVTADITTPAKGGGEPDEAVLAQPLLTVGRDTRLVLDARAARPVSVRVPDSSARIENVNVAVSVGDRGAISEFQSLAHLHTAQIGPSAPANLFTAEIEGVWARPDADGDFRSSPYAYMLSWFSEGGFFNGLSKAPARGDLARVRSTQQTLDRFGYVYKGYLAHSLHGVEGVRLEHVTREGATLTEYYSTGVGWETLFGDIWGDAGALVSRTTPQVRHFQPGGDYRDRWGAAVLGPAFLRPQPGQAPGVARTAAGIDVDVPMYVDGDGHPGEAGAITGSTTLYRNGAKVGTSDARGSATFSVPAQDATYRLDTTVTHPPAFLEFSPRIDTSWTFRSAAVSDGTPRALPVSAIRFHPRVDARNHLLPGGSAMHVTVERQPGAERPGRQKLSVSASFDDGHTWRQVAVAPTAHEGDWLARVPRPSKPGYVSLRAVAADGHAGSVRQTIIRAYAG
;
A
#
# COMPACT_ATOMS: atom_id res chain seq x y z
N MET A 1 25.06 19.37 36.69
CA MET A 1 24.66 19.50 35.27
C MET A 1 25.89 19.35 34.43
N GLN A 2 25.97 18.31 33.60
CA GLN A 2 26.94 18.28 32.51
C GLN A 2 26.37 19.13 31.38
N GLY A 3 27.04 20.21 31.01
CA GLY A 3 26.72 20.99 29.82
C GLY A 3 27.66 20.59 28.70
N GLN A 4 27.16 20.52 27.47
CA GLN A 4 28.00 20.41 26.28
C GLN A 4 27.97 21.75 25.53
N THR A 5 29.10 22.10 24.92
CA THR A 5 29.20 23.22 23.98
C THR A 5 29.37 22.65 22.59
N LEU A 6 28.51 23.06 21.66
CA LEU A 6 28.55 22.66 20.26
C LEU A 6 28.81 23.89 19.39
N HIS A 7 29.67 23.74 18.38
CA HIS A 7 29.87 24.77 17.35
C HIS A 7 29.02 24.41 16.13
N LEU A 8 28.02 25.23 15.84
CA LEU A 8 27.04 25.00 14.79
C LEU A 8 27.02 26.17 13.79
N PRO A 9 26.78 25.91 12.49
CA PRO A 9 26.49 26.97 11.51
C PRO A 9 25.38 27.93 11.95
N ALA A 10 25.47 29.17 11.49
CA ALA A 10 24.48 30.21 11.78
C ALA A 10 23.20 30.03 10.92
N VAL A 11 22.36 29.06 11.28
CA VAL A 11 21.12 28.72 10.57
C VAL A 11 19.97 28.39 11.55
N ARG A 12 18.83 27.98 11.01
CA ARG A 12 17.68 27.49 11.78
C ARG A 12 17.79 25.99 12.02
N TYR A 13 17.44 25.57 13.21
CA TYR A 13 17.42 24.18 13.66
C TYR A 13 16.07 23.87 14.31
N ALA A 14 15.67 22.60 14.27
CA ALA A 14 14.83 22.03 15.31
C ALA A 14 15.73 21.25 16.27
N VAL A 15 15.34 21.20 17.54
CA VAL A 15 16.06 20.44 18.57
C VAL A 15 15.11 19.39 19.11
N THR A 16 15.58 18.16 19.27
CA THR A 16 14.93 17.13 20.07
C THR A 16 15.92 16.57 21.08
N ALA A 17 15.44 16.10 22.22
CA ALA A 17 16.27 15.48 23.24
C ALA A 17 15.47 14.45 24.04
N ASP A 18 16.05 13.27 24.20
CA ASP A 18 15.51 12.20 25.03
C ASP A 18 16.31 12.18 26.34
N ILE A 19 15.60 12.31 27.46
CA ILE A 19 16.19 12.39 28.79
C ILE A 19 15.63 11.27 29.65
N THR A 20 16.46 10.26 29.90
CA THR A 20 16.18 9.19 30.85
C THR A 20 16.65 9.57 32.24
N THR A 21 15.73 9.61 33.21
CA THR A 21 16.02 9.87 34.62
C THR A 21 15.84 8.58 35.42
N PRO A 22 16.93 7.98 35.96
CA PRO A 22 16.83 6.74 36.72
C PRO A 22 15.90 6.87 37.93
N ALA A 23 15.01 5.89 38.12
CA ALA A 23 14.17 5.83 39.29
C ALA A 23 14.99 5.61 40.57
N LYS A 24 14.58 6.28 41.66
CA LYS A 24 15.15 6.01 42.98
C LYS A 24 14.75 4.61 43.42
N GLY A 25 15.72 3.70 43.56
CA GLY A 25 15.49 2.34 44.06
C GLY A 25 15.34 1.25 42.99
N GLY A 26 15.65 1.53 41.72
CA GLY A 26 15.76 0.50 40.68
C GLY A 26 14.46 0.11 39.95
N GLY A 27 13.43 0.97 39.98
CA GLY A 27 12.23 0.84 39.14
C GLY A 27 12.43 1.33 37.70
N GLU A 28 11.35 1.35 36.91
CA GLU A 28 11.35 1.93 35.55
C GLU A 28 11.77 3.42 35.59
N PRO A 29 12.67 3.86 34.70
CA PRO A 29 13.11 5.25 34.67
C PRO A 29 12.01 6.20 34.15
N ASP A 30 12.09 7.48 34.51
CA ASP A 30 11.29 8.52 33.86
C ASP A 30 11.92 8.91 32.53
N GLU A 31 11.15 8.78 31.45
CA GLU A 31 11.53 9.18 30.10
C GLU A 31 10.88 10.53 29.77
N ALA A 32 11.68 11.47 29.27
CA ALA A 32 11.18 12.76 28.78
C ALA A 32 11.70 13.04 27.38
N VAL A 33 10.79 13.17 26.41
CA VAL A 33 11.11 13.66 25.06
C VAL A 33 10.80 15.16 25.03
N LEU A 34 11.82 15.97 24.76
CA LEU A 34 11.71 17.42 24.66
C LEU A 34 11.97 17.83 23.22
N ALA A 35 11.18 18.75 22.68
CA ALA A 35 11.50 19.35 21.39
C ALA A 35 11.33 20.86 21.35
N GLN A 36 12.23 21.54 20.65
CA GLN A 36 12.10 22.93 20.22
C GLN A 36 11.86 22.98 18.72
N PRO A 37 10.62 23.29 18.27
CA PRO A 37 10.28 23.35 16.85
C PRO A 37 11.14 24.31 16.03
N LEU A 38 11.54 25.44 16.63
CA LEU A 38 12.36 26.44 15.96
C LEU A 38 13.40 27.06 16.90
N LEU A 39 14.67 26.86 16.56
CA LEU A 39 15.84 27.49 17.16
C LEU A 39 16.62 28.22 16.07
N THR A 40 16.80 29.54 16.23
CA THR A 40 17.67 30.32 15.32
C THR A 40 19.02 30.51 15.99
N VAL A 41 20.07 29.92 15.43
CA VAL A 41 21.44 30.08 15.89
C VAL A 41 22.12 31.15 15.03
N GLY A 42 22.41 32.30 15.63
CA GLY A 42 23.18 33.38 14.98
C GLY A 42 24.21 34.02 15.91
N ARG A 43 24.27 33.54 17.15
CA ARG A 43 25.15 33.97 18.23
C ARG A 43 25.17 32.89 19.30
N ASP A 44 26.06 33.04 20.29
CA ASP A 44 26.10 32.18 21.47
C ASP A 44 24.71 32.05 22.10
N THR A 45 24.22 30.82 22.12
CA THR A 45 22.86 30.50 22.54
C THR A 45 22.91 29.41 23.59
N ARG A 46 22.33 29.68 24.77
CA ARG A 46 22.21 28.70 25.84
C ARG A 46 20.83 28.08 25.81
N LEU A 47 20.75 26.78 25.59
CA LEU A 47 19.53 25.99 25.69
C LEU A 47 19.50 25.24 27.02
N VAL A 48 18.37 25.27 27.72
CA VAL A 48 18.15 24.50 28.95
C VAL A 48 17.14 23.41 28.64
N LEU A 49 17.57 22.16 28.76
CA LEU A 49 16.74 20.97 28.60
C LEU A 49 16.29 20.52 30.00
N ASP A 50 15.13 20.99 30.45
CA ASP A 50 14.60 20.67 31.78
C ASP A 50 13.46 19.65 31.69
N ALA A 51 13.78 18.37 31.93
CA ALA A 51 12.81 17.28 31.92
C ALA A 51 11.66 17.47 32.93
N ARG A 52 11.84 18.27 33.99
CA ARG A 52 10.79 18.54 35.00
C ARG A 52 9.63 19.37 34.44
N ALA A 53 9.82 20.03 33.30
CA ALA A 53 8.76 20.74 32.61
C ALA A 53 7.83 19.81 31.82
N ALA A 54 8.26 18.56 31.57
CA ALA A 54 7.52 17.59 30.79
C ALA A 54 6.26 17.10 31.50
N ARG A 55 5.22 16.82 30.72
CA ARG A 55 3.92 16.34 31.19
C ARG A 55 3.65 14.93 30.68
N PRO A 56 2.89 14.11 31.41
CA PRO A 56 2.75 12.70 31.10
C PRO A 56 2.02 12.46 29.78
N VAL A 57 2.39 11.36 29.13
CA VAL A 57 1.70 10.77 27.99
C VAL A 57 0.86 9.60 28.49
N SER A 58 -0.43 9.57 28.18
CA SER A 58 -1.34 8.48 28.55
C SER A 58 -2.36 8.23 27.45
N VAL A 59 -2.52 6.96 27.10
CA VAL A 59 -3.49 6.49 26.13
C VAL A 59 -4.22 5.29 26.73
N ARG A 60 -5.56 5.32 26.72
CA ARG A 60 -6.40 4.18 27.09
C ARG A 60 -7.25 3.74 25.91
N VAL A 61 -7.10 2.50 25.48
CA VAL A 61 -7.93 1.91 24.42
C VAL A 61 -9.17 1.20 25.00
N PRO A 62 -10.26 1.05 24.22
CA PRO A 62 -11.50 0.45 24.72
C PRO A 62 -11.38 -0.98 25.27
N ASP A 63 -10.50 -1.82 24.70
CA ASP A 63 -10.33 -3.22 25.12
C ASP A 63 -9.29 -3.34 26.25
N SER A 64 -9.72 -3.75 27.44
CA SER A 64 -8.87 -3.83 28.65
C SER A 64 -7.77 -4.90 28.59
N SER A 65 -7.92 -5.90 27.72
CA SER A 65 -6.88 -6.90 27.44
C SER A 65 -5.78 -6.40 26.51
N ALA A 66 -5.92 -5.20 25.92
CA ALA A 66 -4.88 -4.64 25.06
C ALA A 66 -3.66 -4.19 25.87
N ARG A 67 -2.47 -4.38 25.30
CA ARG A 67 -1.19 -3.87 25.78
C ARG A 67 -0.49 -3.15 24.65
N ILE A 68 0.45 -2.28 25.00
CA ILE A 68 1.29 -1.58 24.03
C ILE A 68 2.22 -2.62 23.40
N GLU A 69 2.23 -2.68 22.08
CA GLU A 69 3.25 -3.40 21.30
C GLU A 69 4.42 -2.46 21.00
N ASN A 70 4.11 -1.25 20.51
CA ASN A 70 5.06 -0.19 20.26
C ASN A 70 4.35 1.18 20.30
N VAL A 71 5.06 2.22 20.74
CA VAL A 71 4.68 3.63 20.65
C VAL A 71 5.88 4.42 20.18
N ASN A 72 5.66 5.34 19.25
CA ASN A 72 6.69 6.25 18.77
C ASN A 72 6.34 7.71 19.13
N VAL A 73 7.36 8.49 19.44
CA VAL A 73 7.30 9.95 19.45
C VAL A 73 8.25 10.43 18.36
N ALA A 74 7.69 11.04 17.32
CA ALA A 74 8.44 11.46 16.15
C ALA A 74 8.38 12.98 15.96
N VAL A 75 9.45 13.53 15.39
CA VAL A 75 9.52 14.92 14.94
C VAL A 75 10.11 14.98 13.53
N SER A 76 9.56 15.85 12.68
CA SER A 76 9.98 16.00 11.29
C SER A 76 10.08 17.49 10.90
N VAL A 77 11.10 17.82 10.12
CA VAL A 77 11.36 19.13 9.51
C VAL A 77 11.78 18.90 8.05
N GLY A 78 10.84 19.10 7.13
CA GLY A 78 11.06 18.72 5.72
C GLY A 78 11.25 17.20 5.60
N ASP A 79 12.36 16.78 5.00
CA ASP A 79 12.75 15.37 4.78
C ASP A 79 13.57 14.77 5.93
N ARG A 80 13.81 15.53 7.00
CA ARG A 80 14.61 15.11 8.16
C ARG A 80 13.71 14.93 9.36
N GLY A 81 14.03 13.94 10.19
CA GLY A 81 13.32 13.74 11.44
C GLY A 81 14.11 12.93 12.45
N ALA A 82 13.48 12.70 13.59
CA ALA A 82 13.95 11.82 14.64
C ALA A 82 12.76 11.06 15.22
N ILE A 83 12.99 9.82 15.63
CA ILE A 83 11.99 8.92 16.18
C ILE A 83 12.54 8.39 17.50
N SER A 84 11.73 8.48 18.55
CA SER A 84 11.98 7.88 19.85
C SER A 84 10.96 6.77 20.06
N GLU A 85 11.42 5.54 20.22
CA GLU A 85 10.58 4.34 20.31
C GLU A 85 10.44 3.86 21.75
N PHE A 86 9.23 3.45 22.12
CA PHE A 86 8.88 3.02 23.48
C PHE A 86 7.99 1.78 23.47
N GLN A 87 8.15 0.91 24.47
CA GLN A 87 7.29 -0.27 24.70
C GLN A 87 6.26 -0.05 25.82
N SER A 88 6.30 1.12 26.46
CA SER A 88 5.40 1.51 27.54
C SER A 88 5.18 3.02 27.52
N LEU A 89 3.98 3.45 27.96
CA LEU A 89 3.69 4.85 28.25
C LEU A 89 3.87 5.17 29.74
N ALA A 90 4.12 4.16 30.58
CA ALA A 90 4.44 4.39 31.97
C ALA A 90 5.70 5.26 32.02
N HIS A 91 5.66 6.31 32.84
CA HIS A 91 6.80 7.22 33.03
C HIS A 91 7.25 8.00 31.77
N LEU A 92 6.50 7.94 30.66
CA LEU A 92 6.78 8.75 29.47
C LEU A 92 6.16 10.15 29.59
N HIS A 93 6.97 11.16 29.35
CA HIS A 93 6.60 12.56 29.39
C HIS A 93 7.05 13.29 28.13
N THR A 94 6.32 14.33 27.73
CA THR A 94 6.72 15.21 26.62
C THR A 94 6.64 16.68 27.02
N ALA A 95 7.53 17.50 26.47
CA ALA A 95 7.45 18.95 26.60
C ALA A 95 7.97 19.67 25.36
N GLN A 96 7.19 20.64 24.88
CA GLN A 96 7.73 21.67 23.99
C GLN A 96 8.59 22.64 24.81
N ILE A 97 9.81 22.88 24.33
CA ILE A 97 10.70 23.91 24.83
C ILE A 97 10.85 25.01 23.78
N GLY A 98 10.82 26.27 24.19
CA GLY A 98 10.93 27.39 23.25
C GLY A 98 9.71 27.58 22.32
N PRO A 99 9.84 28.44 21.29
CA PRO A 99 8.73 28.85 20.44
C PRO A 99 8.33 27.77 19.43
N SER A 100 7.05 27.80 19.05
CA SER A 100 6.52 27.05 17.91
C SER A 100 7.08 27.55 16.58
N ALA A 101 7.06 26.69 15.57
CA ALA A 101 7.36 26.98 14.18
C ALA A 101 6.05 27.21 13.38
N PRO A 102 6.13 27.78 12.17
CA PRO A 102 5.07 27.65 11.18
C PRO A 102 4.66 26.18 10.97
N ALA A 103 3.36 25.93 10.79
CA ALA A 103 2.78 24.57 10.71
C ALA A 103 3.41 23.69 9.61
N ASN A 104 3.84 24.30 8.51
CA ASN A 104 4.45 23.60 7.37
C ASN A 104 5.96 23.32 7.52
N LEU A 105 6.58 23.71 8.65
CA LEU A 105 8.03 23.56 8.86
C LEU A 105 8.39 22.50 9.89
N PHE A 106 7.53 22.25 10.87
CA PHE A 106 7.77 21.28 11.94
C PHE A 106 6.51 20.48 12.18
N THR A 107 6.64 19.17 12.28
CA THR A 107 5.55 18.29 12.66
C THR A 107 6.02 17.34 13.74
N ALA A 108 5.18 17.13 14.74
CA ALA A 108 5.35 16.10 15.73
C ALA A 108 4.23 15.07 15.60
N GLU A 109 4.55 13.82 15.89
CA GLU A 109 3.61 12.72 15.93
C GLU A 109 3.81 11.91 17.21
N ILE A 110 2.71 11.53 17.85
CA ILE A 110 2.71 10.41 18.79
C ILE A 110 1.79 9.37 18.20
N GLU A 111 2.32 8.17 18.00
CA GLU A 111 1.60 7.05 17.41
C GLU A 111 1.90 5.75 18.14
N GLY A 112 1.08 4.72 17.95
CA GLY A 112 1.37 3.40 18.50
C GLY A 112 0.39 2.31 18.11
N VAL A 113 0.78 1.08 18.46
CA VAL A 113 0.01 -0.13 18.30
C VAL A 113 -0.37 -0.70 19.67
N TRP A 114 -1.66 -0.96 19.87
CA TRP A 114 -2.15 -1.75 21.01
C TRP A 114 -2.83 -3.02 20.51
N ALA A 115 -2.38 -4.16 21.03
CA ALA A 115 -2.94 -5.47 20.70
C ALA A 115 -3.04 -6.33 21.97
N ARG A 116 -3.79 -7.42 21.90
CA ARG A 116 -3.81 -8.43 22.98
C ARG A 116 -2.61 -9.37 22.82
N PRO A 117 -1.67 -9.42 23.79
CA PRO A 117 -0.62 -10.44 23.78
C PRO A 117 -1.19 -11.81 24.14
N ASP A 118 -0.51 -12.87 23.74
CA ASP A 118 -0.74 -14.22 24.26
C ASP A 118 -0.02 -14.45 25.60
N ALA A 119 0.02 -15.71 26.06
CA ALA A 119 0.63 -16.06 27.35
C ALA A 119 2.14 -15.79 27.41
N ASP A 120 2.81 -15.74 26.26
CA ASP A 120 4.26 -15.52 26.15
C ASP A 120 4.60 -14.04 25.88
N GLY A 121 3.59 -13.16 25.81
CA GLY A 121 3.77 -11.74 25.51
C GLY A 121 3.77 -11.41 24.01
N ASP A 122 3.44 -12.37 23.14
CA ASP A 122 3.49 -12.22 21.70
C ASP A 122 2.16 -11.68 21.12
N PHE A 123 2.23 -10.73 20.18
CA PHE A 123 1.07 -10.06 19.62
C PHE A 123 0.55 -10.68 18.31
N ARG A 124 1.26 -11.63 17.69
CA ARG A 124 0.94 -12.15 16.34
C ARG A 124 -0.35 -12.96 16.26
N SER A 125 -0.82 -13.45 17.41
CA SER A 125 -2.07 -14.20 17.54
C SER A 125 -3.23 -13.31 18.00
N SER A 126 -3.04 -11.98 18.02
CA SER A 126 -4.08 -11.06 18.49
C SER A 126 -5.30 -11.06 17.57
N PRO A 127 -6.53 -11.06 18.12
CA PRO A 127 -7.74 -10.96 17.30
C PRO A 127 -8.05 -9.51 16.91
N TYR A 128 -7.37 -8.54 17.51
CA TYR A 128 -7.53 -7.12 17.23
C TYR A 128 -6.22 -6.34 17.42
N ALA A 129 -6.11 -5.21 16.73
CA ALA A 129 -5.07 -4.22 16.94
C ALA A 129 -5.65 -2.80 16.83
N TYR A 130 -5.06 -1.85 17.55
CA TYR A 130 -5.37 -0.43 17.48
C TYR A 130 -4.17 0.31 16.92
N MET A 131 -4.34 1.02 15.80
CA MET A 131 -3.32 1.84 15.16
C MET A 131 -3.76 3.28 15.37
N LEU A 132 -3.15 3.91 16.36
CA LEU A 132 -3.54 5.25 16.79
C LEU A 132 -2.40 6.21 16.51
N SER A 133 -2.71 7.31 15.84
CA SER A 133 -1.78 8.40 15.57
C SER A 133 -2.44 9.75 15.94
N TRP A 134 -1.60 10.67 16.42
CA TRP A 134 -1.93 12.07 16.70
C TRP A 134 -0.81 12.97 16.21
N PHE A 135 -1.16 13.98 15.42
CA PHE A 135 -0.23 14.98 14.90
C PHE A 135 -0.31 16.32 15.66
N SER A 136 0.81 17.02 15.71
CA SER A 136 0.92 18.44 16.07
C SER A 136 1.77 19.16 15.02
N GLU A 137 1.18 20.11 14.30
CA GLU A 137 1.88 20.88 13.27
C GLU A 137 2.30 22.25 13.80
N GLY A 138 3.56 22.60 13.62
CA GLY A 138 4.21 23.81 14.14
C GLY A 138 4.58 23.74 15.62
N GLY A 139 4.03 22.79 16.37
CA GLY A 139 4.29 22.60 17.79
C GLY A 139 4.72 21.18 18.13
N PHE A 140 5.20 21.01 19.35
CA PHE A 140 5.47 19.70 19.95
C PHE A 140 4.50 19.43 21.11
N PHE A 141 4.33 18.16 21.47
CA PHE A 141 3.46 17.77 22.57
C PHE A 141 3.99 18.25 23.92
N ASN A 142 3.08 18.72 24.78
CA ASN A 142 3.37 19.06 26.17
C ASN A 142 2.51 18.18 27.09
N GLY A 143 2.82 16.89 27.05
CA GLY A 143 1.95 15.80 27.49
C GLY A 143 0.86 15.46 26.48
N LEU A 144 0.24 14.31 26.68
CA LEU A 144 -0.88 13.82 25.88
C LEU A 144 -1.78 12.95 26.76
N SER A 145 -3.09 13.17 26.73
CA SER A 145 -4.05 12.31 27.42
C SER A 145 -5.18 11.96 26.47
N LYS A 146 -5.27 10.69 26.07
CA LYS A 146 -6.26 10.18 25.11
C LYS A 146 -6.97 8.95 25.66
N ALA A 147 -8.27 8.88 25.42
CA ALA A 147 -9.08 7.72 25.76
C ALA A 147 -10.22 7.59 24.73
N PRO A 148 -9.90 7.31 23.45
CA PRO A 148 -10.92 7.22 22.41
C PRO A 148 -11.93 6.11 22.75
N ALA A 149 -13.21 6.42 22.60
CA ALA A 149 -14.26 5.41 22.62
C ALA A 149 -14.24 4.62 21.31
N ARG A 150 -14.87 3.44 21.31
CA ARG A 150 -14.93 2.60 20.10
C ARG A 150 -15.61 3.32 18.92
N GLY A 151 -16.57 4.20 19.19
CA GLY A 151 -17.27 5.01 18.19
C GLY A 151 -16.45 6.17 17.61
N ASP A 152 -15.33 6.54 18.24
CA ASP A 152 -14.42 7.57 17.72
C ASP A 152 -13.46 7.00 16.66
N LEU A 153 -13.32 5.67 16.66
CA LEU A 153 -12.39 4.93 15.80
C LEU A 153 -13.12 4.31 14.63
N ALA A 154 -12.38 4.07 13.55
CA ALA A 154 -12.85 3.26 12.45
C ALA A 154 -12.52 1.80 12.71
N ARG A 155 -13.43 0.88 12.37
CA ARG A 155 -13.21 -0.56 12.43
C ARG A 155 -12.95 -1.09 11.03
N VAL A 156 -11.85 -1.81 10.86
CA VAL A 156 -11.52 -2.52 9.62
C VAL A 156 -11.37 -4.00 9.95
N ARG A 157 -12.14 -4.87 9.29
CA ARG A 157 -11.88 -6.31 9.33
C ARG A 157 -10.95 -6.66 8.16
N SER A 158 -9.69 -6.90 8.49
CA SER A 158 -8.63 -7.20 7.51
C SER A 158 -8.37 -8.70 7.46
N THR A 159 -8.56 -9.32 6.31
CA THR A 159 -8.16 -10.71 6.05
C THR A 159 -6.87 -10.73 5.24
N GLN A 160 -5.87 -11.46 5.72
CA GLN A 160 -4.55 -11.53 5.11
C GLN A 160 -4.40 -12.88 4.43
N GLN A 161 -4.41 -12.90 3.10
CA GLN A 161 -4.33 -14.14 2.36
C GLN A 161 -2.88 -14.60 2.24
N THR A 162 -2.67 -15.90 2.41
CA THR A 162 -1.35 -16.52 2.27
C THR A 162 -1.00 -16.66 0.80
N LEU A 163 0.22 -16.30 0.46
CA LEU A 163 0.77 -16.47 -0.89
C LEU A 163 1.96 -17.44 -0.93
N ASP A 164 2.36 -17.98 0.23
CA ASP A 164 3.35 -19.04 0.37
C ASP A 164 3.26 -19.83 1.72
N ARG A 165 4.40 -20.37 2.17
CA ARG A 165 4.64 -21.30 3.29
C ARG A 165 5.20 -20.64 4.54
N PHE A 166 5.30 -19.31 4.63
CA PHE A 166 5.91 -18.67 5.77
C PHE A 166 4.93 -18.57 6.95
N GLY A 167 5.44 -18.29 8.14
CA GLY A 167 4.62 -18.36 9.37
C GLY A 167 3.84 -17.07 9.64
N TYR A 168 4.25 -15.96 9.02
CA TYR A 168 3.94 -14.59 9.45
C TYR A 168 3.95 -13.61 8.29
N VAL A 169 3.10 -12.60 8.40
CA VAL A 169 3.01 -11.43 7.52
C VAL A 169 3.10 -10.18 8.38
N TYR A 170 3.58 -9.08 7.82
CA TYR A 170 3.59 -7.80 8.52
C TYR A 170 2.71 -6.79 7.79
N LYS A 171 2.07 -5.92 8.56
CA LYS A 171 1.38 -4.74 8.05
C LYS A 171 2.07 -3.50 8.58
N GLY A 172 2.44 -2.63 7.66
CA GLY A 172 2.88 -1.27 7.92
C GLY A 172 1.68 -0.32 7.90
N TYR A 173 1.57 0.57 8.86
CA TYR A 173 0.55 1.61 8.91
C TYR A 173 1.23 2.95 8.96
N LEU A 174 0.94 3.78 7.97
CA LEU A 174 1.51 5.11 7.83
C LEU A 174 0.38 6.12 7.92
N ALA A 175 0.39 6.92 8.99
CA ALA A 175 -0.58 7.98 9.14
C ALA A 175 -0.15 9.22 8.37
N HIS A 176 -1.12 9.97 7.85
CA HIS A 176 -0.91 11.29 7.26
C HIS A 176 -1.76 12.31 8.01
N SER A 177 -1.19 13.47 8.33
CA SER A 177 -1.96 14.59 8.85
C SER A 177 -3.02 15.06 7.83
N LEU A 178 -4.01 15.83 8.28
CA LEU A 178 -5.02 16.41 7.38
C LEU A 178 -4.42 17.38 6.34
N HIS A 179 -3.25 17.94 6.63
CA HIS A 179 -2.52 18.80 5.69
C HIS A 179 -1.52 18.02 4.84
N GLY A 180 -1.55 16.68 4.88
CA GLY A 180 -0.76 15.79 4.04
C GLY A 180 0.66 15.57 4.53
N VAL A 181 0.97 15.88 5.79
CA VAL A 181 2.29 15.55 6.36
C VAL A 181 2.33 14.06 6.63
N GLU A 182 3.33 13.38 6.08
CA GLU A 182 3.62 11.97 6.32
C GLU A 182 4.14 11.76 7.75
N GLY A 183 3.58 10.77 8.43
CA GLY A 183 4.00 10.32 9.74
C GLY A 183 5.11 9.28 9.69
N VAL A 184 5.22 8.50 10.75
CA VAL A 184 6.10 7.34 10.84
C VAL A 184 5.32 6.06 10.55
N ARG A 185 6.03 5.02 10.12
CA ARG A 185 5.43 3.72 9.85
C ARG A 185 5.44 2.87 11.11
N LEU A 186 4.24 2.53 11.60
CA LEU A 186 4.05 1.46 12.58
C LEU A 186 4.02 0.12 11.89
N GLU A 187 4.51 -0.93 12.56
CA GLU A 187 4.40 -2.30 12.07
C GLU A 187 3.64 -3.15 13.07
N HIS A 188 2.81 -4.06 12.55
CA HIS A 188 2.18 -5.13 13.33
C HIS A 188 2.34 -6.44 12.55
N VAL A 189 2.88 -7.44 13.22
CA VAL A 189 3.08 -8.77 12.65
C VAL A 189 1.93 -9.66 13.05
N THR A 190 1.40 -10.43 12.11
CA THR A 190 0.31 -11.39 12.33
C THR A 190 0.65 -12.74 11.74
N ARG A 191 -0.06 -13.77 12.19
CA ARG A 191 0.00 -15.09 11.56
C ARG A 191 -0.64 -15.06 10.18
N GLU A 192 -0.10 -15.86 9.27
CA GLU A 192 -0.66 -16.08 7.95
C GLU A 192 -2.11 -16.61 7.98
N GLY A 193 -2.94 -16.12 7.05
CA GLY A 193 -4.35 -16.49 6.96
C GLY A 193 -5.23 -15.87 8.06
N ALA A 194 -4.65 -15.02 8.92
CA ALA A 194 -5.39 -14.38 10.00
C ALA A 194 -6.45 -13.41 9.46
N THR A 195 -7.48 -13.23 10.28
CA THR A 195 -8.40 -12.10 10.17
C THR A 195 -8.27 -11.26 11.42
N LEU A 196 -7.79 -10.04 11.24
CA LEU A 196 -7.57 -9.07 12.31
C LEU A 196 -8.70 -8.04 12.31
N THR A 197 -9.23 -7.73 13.50
CA THR A 197 -10.08 -6.54 13.68
C THR A 197 -9.19 -5.36 14.03
N GLU A 198 -8.98 -4.49 13.06
CA GLU A 198 -8.14 -3.31 13.16
C GLU A 198 -8.99 -2.09 13.54
N TYR A 199 -8.49 -1.27 14.47
CA TYR A 199 -9.10 0.00 14.84
C TYR A 199 -8.15 1.16 14.52
N TYR A 200 -8.61 2.14 13.75
CA TYR A 200 -7.80 3.27 13.31
C TYR A 200 -8.25 4.58 13.94
N SER A 201 -7.30 5.45 14.29
CA SER A 201 -7.60 6.87 14.53
C SER A 201 -8.32 7.48 13.32
N THR A 202 -9.28 8.34 13.60
CA THR A 202 -9.99 9.15 12.59
C THR A 202 -9.50 10.59 12.62
N GLY A 203 -9.79 11.38 11.58
CA GLY A 203 -9.24 12.73 11.45
C GLY A 203 -7.76 12.77 11.01
N VAL A 204 -7.25 11.65 10.51
CA VAL A 204 -5.97 11.49 9.80
C VAL A 204 -6.21 10.67 8.54
N GLY A 205 -5.28 10.70 7.60
CA GLY A 205 -5.21 9.76 6.48
C GLY A 205 -4.39 8.53 6.85
N TRP A 206 -4.66 7.40 6.20
CA TRP A 206 -3.90 6.17 6.38
C TRP A 206 -3.47 5.59 5.04
N GLU A 207 -2.17 5.38 4.88
CA GLU A 207 -1.62 4.42 3.92
C GLU A 207 -1.31 3.12 4.66
N THR A 208 -1.58 1.99 4.02
CA THR A 208 -1.28 0.68 4.59
C THR A 208 -0.39 -0.08 3.63
N LEU A 209 0.72 -0.57 4.16
CA LEU A 209 1.58 -1.52 3.51
C LEU A 209 1.29 -2.90 4.07
N PHE A 210 1.30 -3.93 3.23
CA PHE A 210 1.24 -5.32 3.61
C PHE A 210 2.43 -6.01 2.97
N GLY A 211 3.20 -6.78 3.73
CA GLY A 211 4.30 -7.52 3.15
C GLY A 211 4.53 -8.90 3.73
N ASP A 212 5.11 -9.73 2.87
CA ASP A 212 5.57 -11.08 3.15
C ASP A 212 7.11 -11.02 3.30
N ILE A 213 7.65 -11.49 4.43
CA ILE A 213 9.11 -11.52 4.68
C ILE A 213 9.68 -12.84 4.15
N TRP A 214 10.48 -12.77 3.09
CA TRP A 214 11.13 -13.95 2.51
C TRP A 214 12.51 -14.23 3.11
N GLY A 215 12.60 -15.29 3.93
CA GLY A 215 13.86 -15.83 4.47
C GLY A 215 14.69 -14.85 5.31
N ASP A 216 15.89 -15.27 5.71
CA ASP A 216 16.84 -14.44 6.48
C ASP A 216 17.39 -13.25 5.65
N ALA A 217 17.12 -13.24 4.34
CA ALA A 217 17.64 -12.28 3.36
C ALA A 217 16.67 -11.14 3.00
N GLY A 218 15.46 -11.10 3.57
CA GLY A 218 14.60 -9.92 3.54
C GLY A 218 14.03 -9.52 2.18
N ALA A 219 13.79 -10.46 1.25
CA ALA A 219 13.07 -10.09 0.02
C ALA A 219 11.61 -9.82 0.35
N LEU A 220 11.19 -8.58 0.12
CA LEU A 220 9.87 -8.08 0.43
C LEU A 220 8.97 -8.31 -0.78
N VAL A 221 7.85 -9.01 -0.59
CA VAL A 221 6.68 -8.82 -1.45
C VAL A 221 5.80 -7.84 -0.72
N SER A 222 5.86 -6.57 -1.11
CA SER A 222 5.02 -5.56 -0.49
C SER A 222 3.83 -5.25 -1.37
N ARG A 223 2.73 -4.85 -0.75
CA ARG A 223 1.53 -4.31 -1.37
C ARG A 223 1.16 -3.05 -0.61
N THR A 224 0.67 -2.04 -1.30
CA THR A 224 0.19 -0.83 -0.63
C THR A 224 -1.25 -0.51 -1.00
N THR A 225 -1.92 0.25 -0.16
CA THR A 225 -3.15 0.94 -0.57
C THR A 225 -2.83 1.90 -1.71
N PRO A 226 -3.63 1.92 -2.79
CA PRO A 226 -3.33 2.77 -3.95
C PRO A 226 -3.46 4.27 -3.63
N GLN A 227 -4.14 4.62 -2.53
CA GLN A 227 -4.37 6.00 -2.09
C GLN A 227 -4.50 6.04 -0.56
N VAL A 228 -4.19 7.21 0.01
CA VAL A 228 -4.45 7.53 1.42
C VAL A 228 -5.95 7.41 1.71
N ARG A 229 -6.30 6.58 2.70
CA ARG A 229 -7.68 6.32 3.13
C ARG A 229 -8.04 7.22 4.30
N HIS A 230 -9.18 7.89 4.19
CA HIS A 230 -9.76 8.65 5.29
C HIS A 230 -10.98 7.92 5.83
N PHE A 231 -10.86 7.42 7.06
CA PHE A 231 -11.96 6.71 7.72
C PHE A 231 -12.86 7.66 8.50
N GLN A 232 -14.13 7.26 8.62
CA GLN A 232 -15.12 7.98 9.41
C GLN A 232 -15.21 7.38 10.83
N PRO A 233 -15.47 8.22 11.86
CA PRO A 233 -15.77 7.74 13.22
C PRO A 233 -16.91 6.72 13.21
N GLY A 234 -16.70 5.57 13.84
CA GLY A 234 -17.68 4.49 13.94
C GLY A 234 -17.93 3.73 12.62
N GLY A 235 -17.18 4.04 11.56
CA GLY A 235 -17.27 3.33 10.28
C GLY A 235 -16.84 1.87 10.41
N ASP A 236 -17.51 0.99 9.66
CA ASP A 236 -17.18 -0.44 9.57
C ASP A 236 -16.77 -0.77 8.13
N TYR A 237 -15.54 -1.23 7.97
CA TYR A 237 -14.90 -1.49 6.70
C TYR A 237 -14.35 -2.91 6.66
N ARG A 238 -14.08 -3.39 5.45
CA ARG A 238 -13.43 -4.67 5.21
C ARG A 238 -12.24 -4.46 4.31
N ASP A 239 -11.25 -5.31 4.49
CA ASP A 239 -10.05 -5.30 3.67
C ASP A 239 -9.55 -6.73 3.47
N ARG A 240 -8.96 -6.98 2.30
CA ARG A 240 -8.42 -8.30 1.97
C ARG A 240 -7.13 -8.12 1.19
N TRP A 241 -6.05 -8.58 1.79
CA TRP A 241 -4.70 -8.41 1.30
C TRP A 241 -4.20 -9.69 0.65
N GLY A 242 -3.51 -9.57 -0.48
CA GLY A 242 -2.89 -10.71 -1.17
C GLY A 242 -3.91 -11.59 -1.90
N ALA A 243 -5.05 -11.03 -2.27
CA ALA A 243 -6.09 -11.78 -2.97
C ALA A 243 -5.67 -12.21 -4.37
N ALA A 244 -5.89 -13.48 -4.70
CA ALA A 244 -5.95 -13.91 -6.07
C ALA A 244 -7.14 -13.22 -6.78
N VAL A 245 -7.01 -12.80 -8.04
CA VAL A 245 -5.89 -13.06 -8.96
C VAL A 245 -4.96 -11.86 -9.07
N LEU A 246 -3.64 -12.10 -9.02
CA LEU A 246 -2.65 -11.06 -9.23
C LEU A 246 -2.55 -10.76 -10.73
N GLY A 247 -2.62 -9.48 -11.10
CA GLY A 247 -2.66 -9.08 -12.51
C GLY A 247 -2.53 -7.58 -12.71
N PRO A 248 -2.57 -7.09 -13.96
CA PRO A 248 -2.51 -5.66 -14.22
C PRO A 248 -3.77 -4.94 -13.70
N ALA A 249 -3.62 -3.69 -13.31
CA ALA A 249 -4.73 -2.79 -13.02
C ALA A 249 -4.40 -1.36 -13.46
N PHE A 250 -5.43 -0.58 -13.74
CA PHE A 250 -5.36 0.85 -14.02
C PHE A 250 -5.93 1.63 -12.84
N LEU A 251 -5.05 1.88 -11.87
CA LEU A 251 -5.35 2.68 -10.70
C LEU A 251 -5.65 4.13 -11.10
N ARG A 252 -6.46 4.83 -10.29
CA ARG A 252 -6.70 6.25 -10.51
C ARG A 252 -5.43 7.04 -10.18
N PRO A 253 -4.85 7.78 -11.15
CA PRO A 253 -3.66 8.57 -10.88
C PRO A 253 -3.97 9.68 -9.88
N GLN A 254 -2.99 10.03 -9.05
CA GLN A 254 -3.07 11.19 -8.19
C GLN A 254 -2.99 12.49 -9.03
N PRO A 255 -3.47 13.64 -8.52
CA PRO A 255 -3.32 14.92 -9.21
C PRO A 255 -1.85 15.17 -9.61
N GLY A 256 -1.61 15.43 -10.90
CA GLY A 256 -0.27 15.67 -11.44
C GLY A 256 0.49 14.41 -11.90
N GLN A 257 -0.01 13.20 -11.63
CA GLN A 257 0.54 11.97 -12.19
C GLN A 257 -0.02 11.69 -13.60
N ALA A 258 0.82 11.11 -14.46
CA ALA A 258 0.40 10.67 -15.77
C ALA A 258 -0.54 9.45 -15.66
N PRO A 259 -1.47 9.26 -16.63
CA PRO A 259 -2.20 8.00 -16.76
C PRO A 259 -1.25 6.83 -17.02
N GLY A 260 -1.69 5.59 -16.70
CA GLY A 260 -0.85 4.41 -16.83
C GLY A 260 -0.32 4.14 -18.24
N VAL A 261 -1.08 4.44 -19.30
CA VAL A 261 -0.57 4.50 -20.67
C VAL A 261 -1.00 5.81 -21.30
N ALA A 262 -0.04 6.65 -21.64
CA ALA A 262 -0.31 8.00 -22.11
C ALA A 262 0.40 8.29 -23.44
N ARG A 263 -0.30 8.95 -24.36
CA ARG A 263 0.34 9.65 -25.47
C ARG A 263 0.86 10.99 -24.95
N THR A 264 2.13 11.25 -25.13
CA THR A 264 2.79 12.51 -24.83
C THR A 264 3.37 13.15 -26.10
N ALA A 265 3.93 14.35 -25.97
CA ALA A 265 4.66 14.99 -27.06
C ALA A 265 5.91 14.19 -27.47
N ALA A 266 6.56 13.53 -26.51
CA ALA A 266 7.77 12.72 -26.74
C ALA A 266 7.47 11.34 -27.33
N GLY A 267 6.26 10.80 -27.09
CA GLY A 267 5.86 9.51 -27.63
C GLY A 267 4.74 8.84 -26.83
N ILE A 268 4.96 7.60 -26.41
CA ILE A 268 4.05 6.84 -25.54
C ILE A 268 4.78 6.49 -24.24
N ASP A 269 4.24 6.95 -23.13
CA ASP A 269 4.68 6.60 -21.78
C ASP A 269 3.80 5.48 -21.23
N VAL A 270 4.43 4.53 -20.55
CA VAL A 270 3.83 3.33 -19.98
C VAL A 270 4.30 3.23 -18.52
N ASP A 271 3.33 3.10 -17.63
CA ASP A 271 3.45 2.82 -16.21
C ASP A 271 2.18 2.08 -15.75
N VAL A 272 2.15 0.78 -15.99
CA VAL A 272 1.04 -0.11 -15.66
C VAL A 272 1.48 -1.02 -14.53
N PRO A 273 0.89 -0.89 -13.33
CA PRO A 273 1.07 -1.87 -12.27
C PRO A 273 0.62 -3.24 -12.76
N MET A 274 1.57 -4.13 -13.03
CA MET A 274 1.30 -5.47 -13.58
C MET A 274 1.01 -6.52 -12.51
N TYR A 275 1.21 -6.17 -11.24
CA TYR A 275 1.18 -7.09 -10.11
C TYR A 275 0.30 -6.53 -8.99
N VAL A 276 -0.99 -6.41 -9.25
CA VAL A 276 -2.00 -5.86 -8.35
C VAL A 276 -2.92 -6.97 -7.85
N ASP A 277 -3.12 -7.07 -6.54
CA ASP A 277 -3.97 -8.10 -5.94
C ASP A 277 -5.46 -7.93 -6.29
N GLY A 278 -6.25 -8.97 -6.07
CA GLY A 278 -7.65 -9.05 -6.47
C GLY A 278 -8.56 -7.93 -5.95
N ASP A 279 -8.13 -7.20 -4.92
CA ASP A 279 -8.88 -6.08 -4.33
C ASP A 279 -8.26 -4.70 -4.65
N GLY A 280 -7.17 -4.67 -5.42
CA GLY A 280 -6.63 -3.46 -6.01
C GLY A 280 -5.38 -2.91 -5.33
N HIS A 281 -4.70 -3.69 -4.50
CA HIS A 281 -3.45 -3.28 -3.85
C HIS A 281 -2.27 -3.54 -4.78
N PRO A 282 -1.61 -2.49 -5.34
CA PRO A 282 -0.41 -2.66 -6.14
C PRO A 282 0.71 -3.29 -5.31
N GLY A 283 1.36 -4.28 -5.88
CA GLY A 283 2.48 -4.97 -5.26
C GLY A 283 3.82 -4.73 -5.95
N GLU A 284 4.87 -4.78 -5.15
CA GLU A 284 6.26 -4.73 -5.58
C GLU A 284 7.05 -5.87 -4.96
N ALA A 285 7.95 -6.48 -5.74
CA ALA A 285 8.89 -7.44 -5.21
C ALA A 285 10.17 -7.53 -6.05
N GLY A 286 11.31 -7.72 -5.37
CA GLY A 286 12.64 -7.72 -6.01
C GLY A 286 12.87 -8.88 -7.00
N ALA A 287 12.23 -10.04 -6.79
CA ALA A 287 12.39 -11.21 -7.66
C ALA A 287 11.47 -11.18 -8.91
N ILE A 288 10.61 -10.18 -9.05
CA ILE A 288 9.71 -10.03 -10.20
C ILE A 288 10.45 -9.34 -11.34
N THR A 289 10.63 -10.06 -12.44
CA THR A 289 11.24 -9.57 -13.69
C THR A 289 10.19 -9.45 -14.78
N GLY A 290 10.53 -8.82 -15.90
CA GLY A 290 9.59 -8.68 -17.01
C GLY A 290 10.18 -8.01 -18.24
N SER A 291 9.31 -7.68 -19.18
CA SER A 291 9.66 -6.82 -20.32
C SER A 291 8.42 -6.12 -20.86
N THR A 292 8.64 -4.99 -21.53
CA THR A 292 7.60 -4.19 -22.17
C THR A 292 8.05 -3.87 -23.60
N THR A 293 7.27 -4.26 -24.61
CA THR A 293 7.61 -4.07 -26.02
C THR A 293 6.49 -3.36 -26.75
N LEU A 294 6.82 -2.30 -27.48
CA LEU A 294 5.88 -1.57 -28.30
C LEU A 294 6.08 -1.91 -29.78
N TYR A 295 4.97 -2.11 -30.48
CA TYR A 295 4.90 -2.27 -31.93
C TYR A 295 4.01 -1.18 -32.53
N ARG A 296 4.36 -0.72 -33.73
CA ARG A 296 3.58 0.23 -34.54
C ARG A 296 3.31 -0.40 -35.90
N ASN A 297 2.03 -0.55 -36.25
CA ASN A 297 1.57 -1.20 -37.49
C ASN A 297 2.26 -2.57 -37.73
N GLY A 298 2.47 -3.33 -36.65
CA GLY A 298 3.13 -4.63 -36.69
C GLY A 298 4.67 -4.60 -36.62
N ALA A 299 5.31 -3.47 -36.89
CA ALA A 299 6.77 -3.32 -36.77
C ALA A 299 7.17 -2.98 -35.33
N LYS A 300 8.24 -3.61 -34.81
CA LYS A 300 8.75 -3.35 -33.45
C LYS A 300 9.32 -1.93 -33.37
N VAL A 301 8.90 -1.16 -32.37
CA VAL A 301 9.45 0.15 -32.02
C VAL A 301 10.63 -0.01 -31.07
N GLY A 302 10.46 -0.81 -30.00
CA GLY A 302 11.50 -1.02 -28.99
C GLY A 302 11.05 -1.98 -27.89
N THR A 303 11.99 -2.38 -27.05
CA THR A 303 11.75 -3.18 -25.83
C THR A 303 12.47 -2.53 -24.66
N SER A 304 11.81 -2.54 -23.51
CA SER A 304 12.34 -2.25 -22.18
C SER A 304 12.36 -3.56 -21.37
N ASP A 305 13.38 -3.74 -20.54
CA ASP A 305 13.46 -4.86 -19.59
C ASP A 305 12.66 -4.59 -18.30
N ALA A 306 11.96 -3.45 -18.22
CA ALA A 306 11.08 -3.15 -17.12
C ALA A 306 9.67 -3.75 -17.32
N ARG A 307 9.09 -4.21 -16.21
CA ARG A 307 7.73 -4.78 -16.13
C ARG A 307 6.68 -3.66 -16.20
N GLY A 308 5.95 -3.56 -17.30
CA GLY A 308 4.87 -2.57 -17.46
C GLY A 308 5.32 -1.12 -17.37
N SER A 309 6.60 -0.82 -17.58
CA SER A 309 7.13 0.55 -17.55
C SER A 309 8.08 0.81 -18.70
N ALA A 310 7.87 1.89 -19.45
CA ALA A 310 8.73 2.32 -20.55
C ALA A 310 8.28 3.67 -21.13
N THR A 311 9.22 4.41 -21.71
CA THR A 311 8.95 5.52 -22.64
C THR A 311 9.40 5.11 -24.03
N PHE A 312 8.52 5.24 -25.03
CA PHE A 312 8.84 4.96 -26.43
C PHE A 312 8.65 6.20 -27.29
N SER A 313 9.70 6.65 -27.98
CA SER A 313 9.56 7.67 -29.02
C SER A 313 8.81 7.10 -30.21
N VAL A 314 7.75 7.78 -30.63
CA VAL A 314 6.90 7.34 -31.75
C VAL A 314 6.50 8.52 -32.65
N PRO A 315 6.34 8.30 -33.97
CA PRO A 315 5.93 9.35 -34.88
C PRO A 315 4.57 9.98 -34.52
N ALA A 316 4.32 11.17 -35.07
CA ALA A 316 3.10 11.92 -34.81
C ALA A 316 1.86 11.35 -35.51
N GLN A 317 2.05 10.65 -36.63
CA GLN A 317 0.97 10.15 -37.48
C GLN A 317 0.19 9.05 -36.77
N ASP A 318 -1.13 9.12 -36.94
CA ASP A 318 -2.09 8.12 -36.47
C ASP A 318 -1.69 6.70 -36.91
N ALA A 319 -1.65 5.77 -35.96
CA ALA A 319 -1.25 4.40 -36.20
C ALA A 319 -1.88 3.43 -35.20
N THR A 320 -1.85 2.14 -35.54
CA THR A 320 -2.21 1.07 -34.62
C THR A 320 -0.97 0.64 -33.87
N TYR A 321 -1.08 0.61 -32.55
CA TYR A 321 -0.03 0.17 -31.66
C TYR A 321 -0.41 -1.14 -31.00
N ARG A 322 0.59 -1.98 -30.77
CA ARG A 322 0.48 -3.14 -29.88
C ARG A 322 1.52 -3.01 -28.77
N LEU A 323 1.07 -3.02 -27.52
CA LEU A 323 1.92 -3.01 -26.34
C LEU A 323 1.88 -4.40 -25.71
N ASP A 324 3.01 -5.09 -25.72
CA ASP A 324 3.16 -6.41 -25.12
C ASP A 324 3.95 -6.28 -23.82
N THR A 325 3.45 -6.84 -22.72
CA THR A 325 4.11 -6.84 -21.42
C THR A 325 4.05 -8.23 -20.80
N THR A 326 5.21 -8.70 -20.33
CA THR A 326 5.34 -9.95 -19.60
C THR A 326 5.92 -9.68 -18.22
N VAL A 327 5.38 -10.36 -17.21
CA VAL A 327 5.91 -10.38 -15.84
C VAL A 327 6.09 -11.82 -15.41
N THR A 328 7.22 -12.11 -14.74
CA THR A 328 7.56 -13.44 -14.26
C THR A 328 8.23 -13.41 -12.89
N HIS A 329 7.98 -14.44 -12.10
CA HIS A 329 8.75 -14.75 -10.88
C HIS A 329 8.87 -16.27 -10.70
N PRO A 330 9.85 -16.76 -9.91
CA PRO A 330 9.91 -18.17 -9.52
C PRO A 330 8.68 -18.56 -8.67
N PRO A 331 7.98 -19.68 -8.95
CA PRO A 331 6.83 -20.11 -8.13
C PRO A 331 7.16 -20.42 -6.66
N ALA A 332 8.45 -20.68 -6.36
CA ALA A 332 8.93 -20.87 -4.98
C ALA A 332 9.04 -19.54 -4.21
N PHE A 333 9.01 -18.41 -4.93
CA PHE A 333 8.97 -17.07 -4.34
C PHE A 333 7.53 -16.66 -4.03
N LEU A 334 6.63 -16.81 -5.01
CA LEU A 334 5.20 -16.57 -4.87
C LEU A 334 4.43 -17.63 -5.64
N GLU A 335 3.55 -18.36 -4.97
CA GLU A 335 2.90 -19.56 -5.53
C GLU A 335 1.98 -19.22 -6.72
N PHE A 336 1.29 -18.09 -6.63
CA PHE A 336 0.28 -17.66 -7.58
C PHE A 336 0.82 -16.66 -8.60
N SER A 337 0.23 -16.71 -9.81
CA SER A 337 0.52 -15.78 -10.91
C SER A 337 2.02 -15.66 -11.29
N PRO A 338 2.80 -16.77 -11.37
CA PRO A 338 4.23 -16.71 -11.71
C PRO A 338 4.55 -16.26 -13.12
N ARG A 339 3.52 -16.18 -13.97
CA ARG A 339 3.63 -15.57 -15.29
C ARG A 339 2.34 -14.85 -15.64
N ILE A 340 2.48 -13.58 -15.99
CA ILE A 340 1.41 -12.73 -16.51
C ILE A 340 1.87 -12.19 -17.86
N ASP A 341 1.12 -12.49 -18.92
CA ASP A 341 1.33 -11.92 -20.26
C ASP A 341 0.12 -11.06 -20.62
N THR A 342 0.35 -9.80 -20.97
CA THR A 342 -0.69 -8.87 -21.40
C THR A 342 -0.32 -8.21 -22.72
N SER A 343 -1.27 -8.12 -23.64
CA SER A 343 -1.11 -7.49 -24.94
C SER A 343 -2.29 -6.55 -25.19
N TRP A 344 -2.00 -5.26 -25.32
CA TRP A 344 -2.99 -4.24 -25.68
C TRP A 344 -2.82 -3.84 -27.13
N THR A 345 -3.92 -3.70 -27.86
CA THR A 345 -3.95 -3.04 -29.17
C THR A 345 -4.80 -1.78 -29.07
N PHE A 346 -4.28 -0.65 -29.53
CA PHE A 346 -4.97 0.64 -29.50
C PHE A 346 -4.54 1.54 -30.66
N ARG A 347 -5.34 2.56 -30.97
CA ARG A 347 -4.98 3.63 -31.92
C ARG A 347 -4.42 4.82 -31.17
N SER A 348 -3.45 5.50 -31.77
CA SER A 348 -2.86 6.71 -31.20
C SER A 348 -2.31 7.63 -32.28
N ALA A 349 -2.50 8.93 -32.10
CA ALA A 349 -1.94 10.02 -32.88
C ALA A 349 -1.35 11.08 -31.93
N ALA A 350 -0.52 12.00 -32.43
CA ALA A 350 0.04 13.08 -31.62
C ALA A 350 -1.03 13.93 -30.92
N VAL A 351 -0.69 14.41 -29.72
CA VAL A 351 -1.45 15.42 -28.99
C VAL A 351 -0.97 16.81 -29.39
N SER A 352 -1.89 17.73 -29.68
CA SER A 352 -1.58 19.04 -30.27
C SER A 352 -1.28 20.13 -29.25
N ASP A 353 -1.71 19.96 -28.00
CA ASP A 353 -1.64 20.96 -26.92
C ASP A 353 -0.53 20.67 -25.89
N GLY A 354 0.27 19.63 -26.13
CA GLY A 354 1.34 19.19 -25.22
C GLY A 354 0.86 18.47 -23.95
N THR A 355 -0.46 18.33 -23.73
CA THR A 355 -1.01 17.66 -22.55
C THR A 355 -1.02 16.14 -22.76
N PRO A 356 -0.45 15.35 -21.83
CA PRO A 356 -0.54 13.89 -21.90
C PRO A 356 -1.98 13.40 -21.98
N ARG A 357 -2.26 12.47 -22.89
CA ARG A 357 -3.60 11.90 -23.08
C ARG A 357 -3.62 10.42 -22.77
N ALA A 358 -4.53 10.01 -21.89
CA ALA A 358 -4.80 8.61 -21.59
C ALA A 358 -5.19 7.83 -22.86
N LEU A 359 -4.50 6.70 -23.10
CA LEU A 359 -4.79 5.80 -24.21
C LEU A 359 -5.89 4.79 -23.84
N PRO A 360 -6.68 4.32 -24.82
CA PRO A 360 -7.84 3.44 -24.58
C PRO A 360 -7.40 1.99 -24.33
N VAL A 361 -6.72 1.77 -23.21
CA VAL A 361 -6.32 0.45 -22.72
C VAL A 361 -7.20 0.01 -21.54
N SER A 362 -7.22 -1.29 -21.25
CA SER A 362 -8.04 -1.87 -20.19
C SER A 362 -7.36 -3.10 -19.58
N ALA A 363 -7.61 -3.39 -18.32
CA ALA A 363 -7.22 -4.62 -17.65
C ALA A 363 -8.45 -5.52 -17.43
N ILE A 364 -8.28 -6.82 -17.59
CA ILE A 364 -9.27 -7.85 -17.25
C ILE A 364 -8.89 -8.35 -15.86
N ARG A 365 -9.73 -8.01 -14.87
CA ARG A 365 -9.60 -8.36 -13.46
C ARG A 365 -10.48 -9.57 -13.18
N PHE A 366 -9.95 -10.56 -12.48
CA PHE A 366 -10.65 -11.80 -12.13
C PHE A 366 -10.85 -11.88 -10.62
N HIS A 367 -12.08 -12.15 -10.19
CA HIS A 367 -12.46 -12.15 -8.78
C HIS A 367 -13.05 -13.51 -8.38
N PRO A 368 -12.22 -14.57 -8.28
CA PRO A 368 -12.67 -15.86 -7.80
C PRO A 368 -13.05 -15.78 -6.31
N ARG A 369 -14.00 -16.60 -5.89
CA ARG A 369 -14.37 -16.73 -4.48
C ARG A 369 -13.43 -17.73 -3.80
N VAL A 370 -12.41 -17.20 -3.15
CA VAL A 370 -11.34 -17.98 -2.51
C VAL A 370 -11.30 -17.82 -0.99
N ASP A 371 -10.72 -18.79 -0.30
CA ASP A 371 -10.41 -18.71 1.13
C ASP A 371 -9.12 -17.93 1.40
N ALA A 372 -8.71 -17.84 2.66
CA ALA A 372 -7.51 -17.13 3.08
C ALA A 372 -6.20 -17.74 2.51
N ARG A 373 -6.23 -18.90 1.84
CA ARG A 373 -5.08 -19.49 1.15
C ARG A 373 -5.19 -19.43 -0.36
N ASN A 374 -6.11 -18.60 -0.87
CA ASN A 374 -6.39 -18.48 -2.29
C ASN A 374 -6.91 -19.79 -2.94
N HIS A 375 -7.53 -20.68 -2.14
CA HIS A 375 -8.21 -21.88 -2.62
C HIS A 375 -9.68 -21.61 -2.90
N LEU A 376 -10.19 -22.15 -4.00
CA LEU A 376 -11.57 -21.97 -4.42
C LEU A 376 -12.54 -22.55 -3.39
N LEU A 377 -13.43 -21.69 -2.88
CA LEU A 377 -14.46 -22.08 -1.93
C LEU A 377 -15.47 -23.07 -2.55
N PRO A 378 -16.12 -23.92 -1.74
CA PRO A 378 -17.21 -24.78 -2.20
C PRO A 378 -18.30 -23.97 -2.93
N GLY A 379 -18.77 -24.48 -4.07
CA GLY A 379 -19.75 -23.79 -4.92
C GLY A 379 -19.22 -22.63 -5.77
N GLY A 380 -17.90 -22.35 -5.75
CA GLY A 380 -17.25 -21.23 -6.43
C GLY A 380 -17.11 -21.32 -7.95
N SER A 381 -18.01 -21.98 -8.68
CA SER A 381 -17.89 -22.10 -10.16
C SER A 381 -18.22 -20.81 -10.92
N ALA A 382 -18.88 -19.85 -10.28
CA ALA A 382 -19.16 -18.53 -10.84
C ALA A 382 -18.11 -17.51 -10.35
N MET A 383 -17.46 -16.84 -11.29
CA MET A 383 -16.39 -15.87 -11.06
C MET A 383 -16.76 -14.53 -11.71
N HIS A 384 -16.67 -13.45 -10.93
CA HIS A 384 -16.80 -12.11 -11.49
C HIS A 384 -15.55 -11.74 -12.29
N VAL A 385 -15.76 -11.10 -13.44
CA VAL A 385 -14.70 -10.62 -14.31
C VAL A 385 -15.01 -9.18 -14.68
N THR A 386 -14.08 -8.27 -14.41
CA THR A 386 -14.23 -6.84 -14.69
C THR A 386 -13.25 -6.44 -15.77
N VAL A 387 -13.75 -5.82 -16.85
CA VAL A 387 -12.93 -5.13 -17.84
C VAL A 387 -12.74 -3.70 -17.38
N GLU A 388 -11.71 -3.51 -16.56
CA GLU A 388 -11.32 -2.24 -15.94
C GLU A 388 -10.66 -1.33 -16.97
N ARG A 389 -11.27 -0.18 -17.24
CA ARG A 389 -10.74 0.79 -18.20
C ARG A 389 -9.75 1.73 -17.53
N GLN A 390 -8.75 2.16 -18.29
CA GLN A 390 -7.88 3.23 -17.82
C GLN A 390 -8.67 4.51 -17.55
N PRO A 391 -8.56 5.09 -16.34
CA PRO A 391 -9.17 6.39 -16.03
C PRO A 391 -8.71 7.48 -17.00
N GLY A 392 -9.67 8.31 -17.45
CA GLY A 392 -9.41 9.42 -18.36
C GLY A 392 -9.30 9.04 -19.85
N ALA A 393 -9.30 7.74 -20.20
CA ALA A 393 -9.34 7.31 -21.58
C ALA A 393 -10.74 7.51 -22.19
N GLU A 394 -10.81 7.71 -23.51
CA GLU A 394 -12.09 7.75 -24.22
C GLU A 394 -12.88 6.46 -24.03
N ARG A 395 -14.20 6.58 -23.88
CA ARG A 395 -15.07 5.42 -23.75
C ARG A 395 -15.22 4.75 -25.11
N PRO A 396 -14.82 3.48 -25.27
CA PRO A 396 -15.08 2.79 -26.50
C PRO A 396 -16.51 2.25 -26.52
N GLY A 397 -16.89 1.62 -27.63
CA GLY A 397 -18.20 1.00 -27.81
C GLY A 397 -18.44 -0.22 -26.89
N ARG A 398 -19.54 -0.93 -27.13
CA ARG A 398 -19.89 -2.15 -26.35
C ARG A 398 -18.76 -3.18 -26.43
N GLN A 399 -18.21 -3.54 -25.28
CA GLN A 399 -17.15 -4.54 -25.18
C GLN A 399 -17.69 -5.97 -25.34
N LYS A 400 -16.89 -6.83 -25.94
CA LYS A 400 -17.08 -8.30 -25.95
C LYS A 400 -15.96 -8.93 -25.15
N LEU A 401 -16.29 -9.92 -24.32
CA LEU A 401 -15.35 -10.67 -23.51
C LEU A 401 -15.39 -12.16 -23.87
N SER A 402 -14.21 -12.77 -24.04
CA SER A 402 -14.05 -14.22 -24.03
C SER A 402 -13.08 -14.61 -22.92
N VAL A 403 -13.36 -15.74 -22.26
CA VAL A 403 -12.51 -16.29 -21.19
C VAL A 403 -12.27 -17.77 -21.49
N SER A 404 -11.06 -18.22 -21.21
CA SER A 404 -10.63 -19.61 -21.23
C SER A 404 -9.93 -19.95 -19.92
N ALA A 405 -10.11 -21.18 -19.46
CA ALA A 405 -9.41 -21.73 -18.31
C ALA A 405 -8.51 -22.88 -18.73
N SER A 406 -7.38 -23.00 -18.05
CA SER A 406 -6.45 -24.14 -18.14
C SER A 406 -6.28 -24.74 -16.75
N PHE A 407 -6.12 -26.06 -16.72
CA PHE A 407 -5.94 -26.87 -15.50
C PHE A 407 -4.60 -27.63 -15.52
N ASP A 408 -3.69 -27.19 -16.38
CA ASP A 408 -2.39 -27.80 -16.68
C ASP A 408 -1.36 -26.70 -16.97
N ASP A 409 -1.33 -25.65 -16.13
CA ASP A 409 -0.36 -24.54 -16.22
C ASP A 409 -0.26 -23.86 -17.60
N GLY A 410 -1.36 -23.79 -18.32
CA GLY A 410 -1.49 -23.09 -19.61
C GLY A 410 -1.17 -23.94 -20.84
N HIS A 411 -0.94 -25.25 -20.70
CA HIS A 411 -0.68 -26.14 -21.84
C HIS A 411 -1.93 -26.34 -22.72
N THR A 412 -3.10 -26.56 -22.12
CA THR A 412 -4.37 -26.69 -22.85
C THR A 412 -5.42 -25.72 -22.31
N TRP A 413 -6.26 -25.20 -23.21
CA TRP A 413 -7.23 -24.16 -22.88
C TRP A 413 -8.64 -24.58 -23.25
N ARG A 414 -9.58 -24.39 -22.33
CA ARG A 414 -11.00 -24.63 -22.53
C ARG A 414 -11.76 -23.32 -22.42
N GLN A 415 -12.56 -23.00 -23.42
CA GLN A 415 -13.42 -21.82 -23.36
C GLN A 415 -14.48 -22.00 -22.27
N VAL A 416 -14.73 -20.94 -21.49
CA VAL A 416 -15.77 -20.95 -20.44
C VAL A 416 -16.95 -20.07 -20.85
N ALA A 417 -18.13 -20.37 -20.31
CA ALA A 417 -19.32 -19.56 -20.55
C ALA A 417 -19.17 -18.22 -19.81
N VAL A 418 -19.48 -17.12 -20.50
CA VAL A 418 -19.36 -15.75 -20.00
C VAL A 418 -20.64 -15.00 -20.35
N ALA A 419 -21.21 -14.26 -19.40
CA ALA A 419 -22.41 -13.45 -19.60
C ALA A 419 -22.21 -12.04 -19.01
N PRO A 420 -22.69 -10.98 -19.68
CA PRO A 420 -22.60 -9.62 -19.14
C PRO A 420 -23.52 -9.47 -17.94
N THR A 421 -23.17 -8.60 -17.00
CA THR A 421 -24.05 -8.20 -15.90
C THR A 421 -24.81 -6.92 -16.21
N ALA A 422 -25.57 -6.40 -15.25
CA ALA A 422 -26.21 -5.09 -15.37
C ALA A 422 -25.21 -3.91 -15.35
N HIS A 423 -24.02 -4.12 -14.78
CA HIS A 423 -22.98 -3.10 -14.70
C HIS A 423 -22.06 -3.18 -15.93
N GLU A 424 -21.83 -2.02 -16.58
CA GLU A 424 -20.97 -1.94 -17.75
C GLU A 424 -19.52 -2.35 -17.40
N GLY A 425 -18.95 -3.26 -18.19
CA GLY A 425 -17.59 -3.77 -17.95
C GLY A 425 -17.56 -5.02 -17.06
N ASP A 426 -18.64 -5.34 -16.36
CA ASP A 426 -18.71 -6.49 -15.46
C ASP A 426 -19.40 -7.70 -16.10
N TRP A 427 -18.79 -8.86 -15.91
CA TRP A 427 -19.21 -10.14 -16.46
C TRP A 427 -19.21 -11.23 -15.39
N LEU A 428 -19.97 -12.29 -15.66
CA LEU A 428 -19.94 -13.52 -14.89
C LEU A 428 -19.41 -14.65 -15.76
N ALA A 429 -18.28 -15.23 -15.37
CA ALA A 429 -17.69 -16.40 -16.01
C ALA A 429 -18.01 -17.68 -15.19
N ARG A 430 -18.29 -18.79 -15.88
CA ARG A 430 -18.51 -20.10 -15.24
C ARG A 430 -17.29 -21.01 -15.44
N VAL A 431 -16.37 -20.99 -14.48
CA VAL A 431 -15.16 -21.80 -14.54
C VAL A 431 -15.39 -23.13 -13.79
N PRO A 432 -15.24 -24.28 -14.45
CA PRO A 432 -15.36 -25.57 -13.79
C PRO A 432 -14.34 -25.72 -12.67
N ARG A 433 -14.73 -26.39 -11.59
CA ARG A 433 -13.77 -26.80 -10.56
C ARG A 433 -12.84 -27.88 -11.13
N PRO A 434 -11.54 -27.85 -10.83
CA PRO A 434 -10.65 -28.96 -11.17
C PRO A 434 -11.12 -30.26 -10.53
N SER A 435 -10.95 -31.39 -11.22
CA SER A 435 -11.28 -32.71 -10.67
C SER A 435 -10.21 -33.26 -9.70
N LYS A 436 -9.05 -32.60 -9.64
CA LYS A 436 -7.92 -32.93 -8.77
C LYS A 436 -7.36 -31.63 -8.18
N PRO A 437 -6.71 -31.68 -6.99
CA PRO A 437 -5.97 -30.53 -6.48
C PRO A 437 -4.99 -29.99 -7.52
N GLY A 438 -4.95 -28.67 -7.67
CA GLY A 438 -4.11 -28.01 -8.65
C GLY A 438 -4.55 -26.57 -8.88
N TYR A 439 -3.89 -25.92 -9.83
CA TYR A 439 -4.13 -24.51 -10.14
C TYR A 439 -5.06 -24.35 -11.34
N VAL A 440 -5.76 -23.22 -11.36
CA VAL A 440 -6.48 -22.74 -12.53
C VAL A 440 -5.69 -21.58 -13.13
N SER A 441 -5.35 -21.68 -14.41
CA SER A 441 -4.79 -20.58 -15.20
C SER A 441 -5.88 -19.96 -16.06
N LEU A 442 -5.83 -18.64 -16.27
CA LEU A 442 -6.87 -17.88 -16.97
C LEU A 442 -6.30 -17.18 -18.20
N ARG A 443 -7.06 -17.18 -19.28
CA ARG A 443 -6.77 -16.40 -20.48
C ARG A 443 -8.03 -15.71 -20.93
N ALA A 444 -7.98 -14.41 -21.18
CA ALA A 444 -9.13 -13.66 -21.62
C ALA A 444 -8.77 -12.66 -22.71
N VAL A 445 -9.78 -12.33 -23.53
CA VAL A 445 -9.71 -11.30 -24.55
C VAL A 445 -10.92 -10.40 -24.42
N ALA A 446 -10.69 -9.11 -24.25
CA ALA A 446 -11.72 -8.08 -24.35
C ALA A 446 -11.46 -7.20 -25.58
N ALA A 447 -12.50 -6.92 -26.36
CA ALA A 447 -12.42 -6.06 -27.54
C ALA A 447 -13.62 -5.12 -27.61
N ASP A 448 -13.42 -3.91 -28.13
CA ASP A 448 -14.37 -2.80 -27.99
C ASP A 448 -15.10 -2.38 -29.28
N GLY A 449 -14.90 -3.15 -30.36
CA GLY A 449 -15.53 -2.91 -31.66
C GLY A 449 -14.86 -1.83 -32.52
N HIS A 450 -13.91 -1.05 -31.97
CA HIS A 450 -13.20 0.04 -32.66
C HIS A 450 -11.69 -0.23 -32.79
N ALA A 451 -11.33 -1.50 -32.97
CA ALA A 451 -9.96 -2.03 -33.06
C ALA A 451 -9.14 -1.97 -31.75
N GLY A 452 -9.73 -1.51 -30.63
CA GLY A 452 -9.17 -1.64 -29.30
C GLY A 452 -9.35 -3.05 -28.76
N SER A 453 -8.29 -3.63 -28.19
CA SER A 453 -8.39 -4.91 -27.50
C SER A 453 -7.32 -5.11 -26.45
N VAL A 454 -7.62 -5.98 -25.48
CA VAL A 454 -6.66 -6.52 -24.53
C VAL A 454 -6.75 -8.04 -24.54
N ARG A 455 -5.59 -8.70 -24.56
CA ARG A 455 -5.44 -10.14 -24.31
C ARG A 455 -4.56 -10.33 -23.08
N GLN A 456 -5.04 -11.10 -22.13
CA GLN A 456 -4.32 -11.43 -20.90
C GLN A 456 -4.25 -12.93 -20.69
N THR A 457 -3.10 -13.41 -20.24
CA THR A 457 -2.88 -14.77 -19.77
C THR A 457 -2.22 -14.70 -18.39
N ILE A 458 -2.81 -15.38 -17.41
CA ILE A 458 -2.31 -15.47 -16.04
C ILE A 458 -2.19 -16.95 -15.70
N ILE A 459 -0.97 -17.41 -15.49
CA ILE A 459 -0.67 -18.80 -15.10
C ILE A 459 -0.85 -18.94 -13.60
N ARG A 460 -1.47 -20.03 -13.13
CA ARG A 460 -1.80 -20.27 -11.70
C ARG A 460 -2.48 -19.08 -11.04
N ALA A 461 -3.59 -18.65 -11.63
CA ALA A 461 -4.37 -17.51 -11.16
C ALA A 461 -4.92 -17.73 -9.74
N TYR A 462 -5.37 -18.95 -9.42
CA TYR A 462 -5.81 -19.39 -8.10
C TYR A 462 -5.75 -20.92 -7.98
N ALA A 463 -5.92 -21.47 -6.78
CA ALA A 463 -5.97 -22.91 -6.52
C ALA A 463 -7.42 -23.42 -6.49
N GLY A 464 -7.68 -24.61 -7.05
CA GLY A 464 -9.04 -25.14 -7.22
C GLY A 464 -9.48 -26.24 -6.27
#